data_AF-A0A351XA71-F1
#
_entry.id   AF-A0A351XA71-F1
#
_cell.length_a   1.000
_cell.length_b   1.000
_cell.length_c   1.000
_cell.angle_alpha   90.00
_cell.angle_beta   90.00
_cell.angle_gamma   90.00
#
_symmetry.space_group_name_H-M   'P 1'
#
loop_
_entity.id
_entity.type
_entity.pdbx_description
1 polymer ?
#
loop_
_entity_poly.entity_id
_entity_poly.type
_entity_poly.pdbx_seq_one_letter_code
_entity_poly.pdbx_strand_id
1 'polypeptide(L)' 'MLTHPVEPIFNEKSEMLILGTFPSVKSREMCFFY' A
#
# COMPACT_ATOMS: atom_id res chain seq x y z
N MET A 1 -6.18 -8.93 -14.88
CA MET A 1 -5.62 -9.09 -13.52
C MET A 1 -5.45 -7.69 -12.95
N LEU A 2 -6.04 -7.37 -11.80
CA LEU A 2 -5.94 -6.05 -11.21
C LEU A 2 -4.64 -5.98 -10.40
N THR A 3 -3.66 -5.22 -10.87
CA THR A 3 -2.40 -5.00 -10.15
C THR A 3 -2.61 -3.96 -9.07
N HIS A 4 -2.07 -4.21 -7.86
CA HIS A 4 -2.12 -3.21 -6.80
C HIS A 4 -1.28 -1.99 -7.21
N PRO A 5 -1.86 -0.78 -7.24
CA PRO A 5 -1.24 0.40 -7.85
C PRO A 5 -0.17 1.07 -7.00
N VAL A 6 0.00 0.64 -5.75
CA VAL A 6 0.98 1.18 -4.81
C VAL A 6 1.84 0.04 -4.29
N GLU A 7 3.16 0.24 -4.25
CA GLU A 7 4.08 -0.76 -3.73
C GLU A 7 3.97 -0.89 -2.20
N PRO A 8 4.12 -2.10 -1.66
CA PRO A 8 4.18 -2.30 -0.22
C PRO A 8 5.45 -1.67 0.36
N ILE A 9 5.33 -1.07 1.55
CA ILE A 9 6.46 -0.48 2.28
C ILE A 9 6.80 -1.41 3.45
N PHE A 10 7.98 -2.04 3.40
CA PHE A 10 8.47 -2.91 4.46
C PHE A 10 10.00 -2.98 4.45
N ASN A 11 10.59 -3.46 5.54
CA ASN A 11 12.00 -3.80 5.62
C ASN A 11 12.20 -5.03 6.52
N GLU A 12 13.44 -5.47 6.71
CA GLU A 12 13.76 -6.66 7.51
C GLU A 12 13.40 -6.54 8.99
N LYS A 13 13.16 -5.32 9.48
CA LYS A 13 12.75 -5.04 10.86
C LYS A 13 11.23 -4.90 11.01
N SER A 14 10.45 -5.11 9.95
CA SER A 14 9.00 -5.04 10.03
C SER A 14 8.44 -6.20 10.88
N GLU A 15 7.79 -5.89 12.00
CA GLU A 15 7.24 -6.88 12.93
C GLU A 15 5.74 -7.16 12.72
N MET A 16 5.06 -6.29 11.97
CA MET A 16 3.62 -6.36 11.77
C MET A 16 3.25 -6.05 10.32
N LEU A 17 2.33 -6.86 9.79
CA LEU A 17 1.72 -6.68 8.47
C LEU A 17 0.32 -6.09 8.64
N ILE A 18 0.09 -4.93 8.02
CA ILE A 18 -1.24 -4.30 7.97
C ILE A 18 -1.82 -4.56 6.58
N LEU A 19 -3.00 -5.19 6.52
CA LEU A 19 -3.73 -5.46 5.28
C LEU A 19 -4.94 -4.54 5.18
N GLY A 20 -4.83 -3.52 4.33
CA GLY A 20 -5.93 -2.62 4.00
C GLY A 20 -6.81 -3.13 2.85
N THR A 21 -7.84 -2.37 2.51
CA THR A 21 -8.63 -2.55 1.28
C THR A 21 -7.96 -1.86 0.08
N PHE A 22 -8.56 -1.97 -1.10
CA PHE A 22 -7.98 -1.41 -2.33
C PHE A 22 -7.85 0.13 -2.25
N PRO A 23 -6.71 0.72 -2.63
CA PRO A 23 -6.42 2.12 -2.39
C PRO A 23 -7.38 3.06 -3.13
N SER A 24 -7.75 4.16 -2.47
CA SER A 24 -8.54 5.24 -3.06
C SER A 24 -7.82 5.86 -4.27
N VAL A 25 -8.55 6.56 -5.14
CA VAL A 25 -7.94 7.25 -6.29
C VAL A 25 -6.85 8.24 -5.84
N LYS A 26 -7.07 8.94 -4.73
CA LYS A 26 -6.10 9.90 -4.19
C LYS A 26 -4.85 9.24 -3.61
N SER A 27 -5.01 8.11 -2.92
CA SER A 27 -3.87 7.33 -2.41
C SER A 27 -2.97 6.81 -3.53
N ARG A 28 -3.55 6.47 -4.69
CA ARG A 28 -2.81 6.07 -5.89
C ARG A 28 -2.01 7.21 -6.50
N GLU A 29 -2.62 8.39 -6.67
CA GLU A 29 -1.96 9.57 -7.25
C GLU A 29 -0.76 10.02 -6.42
N MET A 30 -0.88 9.94 -5.10
CA MET A 30 0.14 10.45 -4.16
C MET A 30 1.13 9.37 -3.71
N CYS A 31 0.98 8.11 -4.14
CA CYS A 31 1.72 6.95 -3.63
C CYS A 31 1.79 6.94 -2.09
N PHE A 32 0.66 7.21 -1.44
CA PHE A 32 0.61 7.45 -0.02
C PHE A 32 -0.56 6.69 0.62
N PHE A 33 -0.22 5.91 1.64
CA PHE A 33 -1.17 5.21 2.50
C PHE A 33 -1.43 6.11 3.72
N TYR A 34 -2.57 6.81 3.75
CA TYR A 34 -3.07 7.49 4.95
C TYR A 34 -4.11 6.62 5.63
#